data_AF-A0A099ZT20-F1
#
_entry.id   AF-A0A099ZT20-F1
#
_cell.length_a   1.000
_cell.length_b   1.000
_cell.length_c   1.000
_cell.angle_alpha   90.00
_cell.angle_beta   90.00
_cell.angle_gamma   90.00
#
_symmetry.space_group_name_H-M   'P 1'
#
loop_
_entity.id
_entity.type
_entity.pdbx_description
1 polymer ?
#
loop_
_entity_poly.entity_id
_entity_poly.type
_entity_poly.pdbx_seq_one_letter_code
_entity_poly.pdbx_strand_id
1 'polypeptide(L)'
;DRFDEVLIRHQVKYLGLMENLRVRRAGFAYRRKYEVFLQRALHRLGFLLLRFLLLSIYRTKIFIRFPKTLFATEDALEVRKQSLATKMQATWRGFYRRKKFLHMKHSAITIQSWWRGTLGRRKAAKKKWAAETIRRFIKGFIYRNYPRCPENEYFLDYIRFSFLMNLKRNLPKTVLDKSWPTPPPSLCEASQLLRQLCMQNMVWSYCKRISPEWKQQLEQKVIASEIFKDKKDNYPQSVPRLFINTRLGNEEINAKVLQALENEAIK
;
A
#
# COMPACT_ATOMS: atom_id res chain seq x y z
N ASP A 1 73.32 1.11 -48.49
CA ASP A 1 73.89 2.33 -47.86
C ASP A 1 74.79 1.97 -46.70
N ARG A 2 76.11 1.92 -46.92
CA ARG A 2 77.10 1.70 -45.85
C ARG A 2 77.49 3.06 -45.27
N PHE A 3 77.06 3.32 -44.03
CA PHE A 3 77.43 4.52 -43.27
C PHE A 3 78.81 4.30 -42.66
N ASP A 4 79.86 4.84 -43.28
CA ASP A 4 81.22 4.76 -42.75
C ASP A 4 81.46 5.85 -41.71
N GLU A 5 81.38 5.46 -40.45
CA GLU A 5 81.41 6.38 -39.31
C GLU A 5 82.75 7.10 -39.17
N VAL A 6 83.85 6.48 -39.62
CA VAL A 6 85.21 7.05 -39.50
C VAL A 6 85.41 8.17 -40.51
N LEU A 7 85.06 7.92 -41.77
CA LEU A 7 85.14 8.91 -42.86
C LEU A 7 84.22 10.11 -42.57
N ILE A 8 83.00 9.86 -42.11
CA ILE A 8 82.03 10.91 -41.82
C ILE A 8 82.45 11.74 -40.60
N ARG A 9 82.99 11.13 -39.53
CA ARG A 9 83.53 11.90 -38.40
C ARG A 9 84.69 12.80 -38.83
N HIS A 10 85.56 12.31 -39.71
CA HIS A 10 86.64 13.14 -40.28
C HIS A 10 86.07 14.32 -41.06
N GLN A 11 85.11 14.09 -41.96
CA GLN A 11 84.45 15.15 -42.72
C GLN A 11 83.73 16.17 -41.83
N VAL A 12 83.04 15.71 -40.78
CA VAL A 12 82.35 16.56 -39.81
C VAL A 12 83.32 17.46 -39.02
N LYS A 13 84.50 16.94 -38.67
CA LYS A 13 85.55 17.72 -38.02
C LYS A 13 86.23 18.69 -38.98
N TYR A 14 86.64 18.22 -40.16
CA TYR A 14 87.36 19.02 -41.16
C TYR A 14 86.51 20.18 -41.70
N LEU A 15 85.22 19.96 -41.94
CA LEU A 15 84.28 21.00 -42.37
C LEU A 15 83.81 21.89 -41.21
N GLY A 16 84.32 21.69 -39.99
CA GLY A 16 83.96 22.46 -38.81
C GLY A 16 82.48 22.40 -38.46
N LEU A 17 81.77 21.33 -38.87
CA LEU A 17 80.31 21.24 -38.74
C LEU A 17 79.86 21.23 -37.27
N MET A 18 80.69 20.69 -36.37
CA MET A 18 80.43 20.73 -34.93
C MET A 18 80.58 22.14 -34.34
N GLU A 19 81.55 22.91 -34.83
CA GLU A 19 81.74 24.30 -34.41
C GLU A 19 80.62 25.20 -34.96
N ASN A 20 80.23 24.98 -36.21
CA ASN A 20 79.05 25.60 -36.82
C ASN A 20 77.76 25.27 -36.02
N LEU A 21 77.59 24.03 -35.56
CA LEU A 21 76.48 23.64 -34.70
C LEU A 21 76.56 24.25 -33.30
N ARG A 22 77.76 24.38 -32.71
CA ARG A 22 77.96 25.04 -31.41
C ARG A 22 77.63 26.52 -31.47
N VAL A 23 78.11 27.25 -32.48
CA VAL A 23 77.78 28.67 -32.70
C VAL A 23 76.27 28.84 -32.93
N ARG A 24 75.65 27.95 -33.72
CA ARG A 24 74.19 27.95 -33.93
C ARG A 24 73.39 27.59 -32.68
N ARG A 25 73.91 26.73 -31.79
CA ARG A 25 73.30 26.36 -30.49
C ARG A 25 73.54 27.42 -29.41
N ALA A 26 74.63 28.18 -29.47
CA ALA A 26 74.89 29.32 -28.59
C ALA A 26 73.96 30.50 -28.91
N GLY A 27 73.58 30.62 -30.20
CA GLY A 27 72.55 31.51 -30.71
C GLY A 27 71.14 30.91 -30.73
N PHE A 28 70.29 31.44 -31.61
CA PHE A 28 68.89 31.04 -31.70
C PHE A 28 68.69 29.93 -32.74
N ALA A 29 68.70 28.67 -32.27
CA ALA A 29 68.70 27.48 -33.12
C ALA A 29 67.39 27.23 -33.88
N TYR A 30 66.24 27.66 -33.36
CA TYR A 30 64.94 27.47 -34.00
C TYR A 30 64.40 28.77 -34.59
N ARG A 31 64.09 28.75 -35.89
CA ARG A 31 63.60 29.90 -36.66
C ARG A 31 62.26 29.55 -37.32
N ARG A 32 61.17 30.19 -36.89
CA ARG A 32 59.85 30.06 -37.55
C ARG A 32 59.32 31.43 -37.96
N LYS A 33 58.53 31.44 -39.04
CA LYS A 33 57.81 32.64 -39.48
C LYS A 33 56.79 33.04 -38.40
N TYR A 34 56.70 34.34 -38.18
CA TYR A 34 55.93 34.96 -37.11
C TYR A 34 54.43 34.57 -37.15
N GLU A 35 53.83 34.57 -38.33
CA GLU A 35 52.40 34.29 -38.53
C GLU A 35 51.98 32.90 -38.04
N VAL A 36 52.76 31.87 -38.34
CA VAL A 36 52.47 30.48 -37.95
C VAL A 36 52.57 30.29 -36.43
N PHE A 37 53.46 31.04 -35.77
CA PHE A 37 53.58 31.02 -34.32
C PHE A 37 52.46 31.82 -33.66
N LEU A 38 52.13 33.01 -34.19
CA LEU A 38 51.03 33.85 -33.71
C LEU A 38 49.71 33.11 -33.77
N GLN A 39 49.36 32.47 -34.89
CA GLN A 39 48.09 31.75 -35.01
C GLN A 39 47.96 30.62 -33.95
N ARG A 40 49.10 30.00 -33.59
CA ARG A 40 49.18 28.96 -32.54
C ARG A 40 49.26 29.53 -31.12
N ALA A 41 49.76 30.75 -30.93
CA ALA A 41 49.94 31.41 -29.64
C ALA A 41 48.77 32.33 -29.24
N LEU A 42 48.11 32.97 -30.21
CA LEU A 42 46.91 33.81 -30.04
C LEU A 42 45.74 32.97 -29.52
N HIS A 43 45.68 31.69 -29.90
CA HIS A 43 44.74 30.71 -29.34
C HIS A 43 45.09 30.26 -27.90
N ARG A 44 46.24 30.68 -27.33
CA ARG A 44 46.77 30.17 -26.05
C ARG A 44 46.79 31.18 -24.88
N LEU A 45 47.07 32.47 -25.07
CA LEU A 45 47.47 33.33 -23.93
C LEU A 45 46.82 34.71 -24.02
N GLY A 46 45.70 34.89 -23.32
CA GLY A 46 45.02 36.17 -23.18
C GLY A 46 45.99 37.28 -22.72
N PHE A 47 45.82 38.47 -23.32
CA PHE A 47 46.39 39.81 -23.10
C PHE A 47 47.87 39.96 -22.66
N LEU A 48 48.38 39.18 -21.70
CA LEU A 48 49.70 39.35 -21.10
C LEU A 48 50.88 39.03 -22.04
N LEU A 49 50.72 38.17 -23.05
CA LEU A 49 51.80 37.94 -24.02
C LEU A 49 51.87 39.02 -25.11
N LEU A 50 50.78 39.77 -25.32
CA LEU A 50 50.70 40.81 -26.36
C LEU A 50 51.71 41.93 -26.10
N ARG A 51 51.96 42.24 -24.80
CA ARG A 51 52.91 43.28 -24.37
C ARG A 51 54.37 42.91 -24.61
N PHE A 52 54.72 41.62 -24.52
CA PHE A 52 56.07 41.12 -24.84
C PHE A 52 56.28 40.97 -26.37
N LEU A 53 55.21 40.61 -27.10
CA LEU A 53 55.22 40.47 -28.56
C LEU A 53 55.28 41.81 -29.30
N LEU A 54 54.71 42.88 -28.75
CA LEU A 54 54.75 44.23 -29.33
C LEU A 54 56.18 44.74 -29.53
N LEU A 55 57.12 44.35 -28.66
CA LEU A 55 58.53 44.69 -28.79
C LEU A 55 59.23 43.97 -29.97
N SER A 56 58.61 42.90 -30.50
CA SER A 56 59.17 42.03 -31.53
C SER A 56 58.49 42.15 -32.90
N ILE A 57 57.46 42.99 -33.05
CA ILE A 57 56.67 43.15 -34.29
C ILE A 57 57.52 43.55 -35.50
N TYR A 58 58.69 44.17 -35.28
CA TYR A 58 59.62 44.57 -36.35
C TYR A 58 60.57 43.45 -36.84
N ARG A 59 60.33 42.17 -36.49
CA ARG A 59 61.16 41.04 -36.93
C ARG A 59 60.31 39.98 -37.65
N THR A 60 60.68 39.63 -38.89
CA THR A 60 59.96 38.65 -39.74
C THR A 60 60.00 37.20 -39.25
N LYS A 61 60.81 36.89 -38.22
CA LYS A 61 61.03 35.52 -37.70
C LYS A 61 61.25 35.53 -36.19
N ILE A 62 60.69 34.53 -35.50
CA ILE A 62 60.90 34.29 -34.07
C ILE A 62 62.09 33.35 -33.90
N PHE A 63 62.86 33.64 -32.86
CA PHE A 63 64.14 33.02 -32.56
C PHE A 63 64.07 32.39 -31.17
N ILE A 64 64.10 31.06 -31.09
CA ILE A 64 64.06 30.33 -29.81
C ILE A 64 65.45 29.76 -29.52
N ARG A 65 66.00 30.14 -28.36
CA ARG A 65 67.37 29.79 -27.95
C ARG A 65 67.49 28.35 -27.47
N PHE A 66 66.52 27.87 -26.68
CA PHE A 66 66.57 26.52 -26.11
C PHE A 66 65.38 25.66 -26.56
N PRO A 67 65.63 24.51 -27.21
CA PRO A 67 64.56 23.59 -27.64
C PRO A 67 63.68 23.13 -26.48
N LYS A 68 64.25 22.96 -25.28
CA LYS A 68 63.54 22.57 -24.05
C LYS A 68 62.37 23.51 -23.72
N THR A 69 62.51 24.81 -23.99
CA THR A 69 61.43 25.78 -23.75
C THR A 69 60.28 25.61 -24.73
N LEU A 70 60.56 25.25 -25.98
CA LEU A 70 59.53 24.96 -26.97
C LEU A 70 58.76 23.69 -26.61
N PHE A 71 59.46 22.59 -26.33
CA PHE A 71 58.82 21.32 -25.96
C PHE A 71 58.00 21.44 -24.67
N ALA A 72 58.53 22.09 -23.63
CA ALA A 72 57.76 22.32 -22.40
C ALA A 72 56.47 23.12 -22.64
N THR A 73 56.48 24.09 -23.57
CA THR A 73 55.26 24.82 -23.94
C THR A 73 54.31 23.99 -24.81
N GLU A 74 54.81 23.03 -25.58
CA GLU A 74 53.98 22.11 -26.35
C GLU A 74 53.29 21.10 -25.41
N ASP A 75 54.03 20.45 -24.51
CA ASP A 75 53.50 19.53 -23.50
C ASP A 75 52.45 20.21 -22.59
N ALA A 76 52.73 21.44 -22.13
CA ALA A 76 51.78 22.22 -21.34
C ALA A 76 50.47 22.55 -22.10
N LEU A 77 50.53 22.72 -23.42
CA LEU A 77 49.32 22.87 -24.23
C LEU A 77 48.56 21.55 -24.37
N GLU A 78 49.25 20.44 -24.58
CA GLU A 78 48.58 19.14 -24.70
C GLU A 78 47.79 18.82 -23.43
N VAL A 79 48.38 19.07 -22.26
CA VAL A 79 47.70 18.93 -20.96
C VAL A 79 46.52 19.92 -20.84
N ARG A 80 46.69 21.20 -21.24
CA ARG A 80 45.59 22.18 -21.19
C ARG A 80 44.43 21.85 -22.12
N LYS A 81 44.70 21.29 -23.31
CA LYS A 81 43.65 20.83 -24.25
C LYS A 81 42.82 19.74 -23.61
N GLN A 82 43.47 18.74 -22.99
CA GLN A 82 42.79 17.67 -22.28
C GLN A 82 41.99 18.22 -21.09
N SER A 83 42.56 19.14 -20.30
CA SER A 83 41.86 19.80 -19.19
C SER A 83 40.64 20.62 -19.62
N LEU A 84 40.72 21.34 -20.75
CA LEU A 84 39.58 22.09 -21.29
C LEU A 84 38.50 21.12 -21.80
N ALA A 85 38.90 20.07 -22.50
CA ALA A 85 37.98 19.04 -22.98
C ALA A 85 37.24 18.37 -21.81
N THR A 86 37.92 18.02 -20.71
CA THR A 86 37.27 17.42 -19.54
C THR A 86 36.29 18.39 -18.86
N LYS A 87 36.61 19.69 -18.79
CA LYS A 87 35.68 20.72 -18.29
C LYS A 87 34.45 20.88 -19.17
N MET A 88 34.62 20.93 -20.49
CA MET A 88 33.51 21.00 -21.44
C MET A 88 32.64 19.74 -21.37
N GLN A 89 33.25 18.56 -21.29
CA GLN A 89 32.53 17.29 -21.15
C GLN A 89 31.79 17.20 -19.82
N ALA A 90 32.41 17.61 -18.71
CA ALA A 90 31.80 17.59 -17.38
C ALA A 90 30.58 18.53 -17.32
N THR A 91 30.70 19.75 -17.83
CA THR A 91 29.59 20.71 -17.91
C THR A 91 28.45 20.18 -18.78
N TRP A 92 28.75 19.62 -19.95
CA TRP A 92 27.74 19.02 -20.82
C TRP A 92 27.04 17.81 -20.19
N ARG A 93 27.80 16.89 -19.58
CA ARG A 93 27.24 15.72 -18.87
C ARG A 93 26.32 16.18 -17.72
N GLY A 94 26.73 17.19 -16.96
CA GLY A 94 25.91 17.79 -15.91
C GLY A 94 24.61 18.37 -16.45
N PHE A 95 24.69 19.19 -17.50
CA PHE A 95 23.53 19.77 -18.18
C PHE A 95 22.57 18.68 -18.68
N TYR A 96 23.07 17.68 -19.39
CA TYR A 96 22.27 16.59 -19.94
C TYR A 96 21.53 15.81 -18.84
N ARG A 97 22.23 15.45 -17.76
CA ARG A 97 21.63 14.75 -16.61
C ARG A 97 20.59 15.62 -15.90
N ARG A 98 20.87 16.91 -15.70
CA ARG A 98 19.93 17.87 -15.10
C ARG A 98 18.67 18.03 -15.94
N LYS A 99 18.79 18.17 -17.26
CA LYS A 99 17.65 18.26 -18.19
C LYS A 99 16.77 17.01 -18.10
N LYS A 100 17.37 15.81 -18.15
CA LYS A 100 16.65 14.54 -18.00
C LYS A 100 15.93 14.44 -16.66
N PHE A 101 16.60 14.79 -15.56
CA PHE A 101 16.00 14.79 -14.22
C PHE A 101 14.80 15.75 -14.12
N LEU A 102 14.94 16.98 -14.60
CA LEU A 102 13.87 17.97 -14.55
C LEU A 102 12.64 17.52 -15.35
N HIS A 103 12.86 16.92 -16.53
CA HIS A 103 11.78 16.36 -17.34
C HIS A 103 11.04 15.25 -16.56
N MET A 104 11.77 14.27 -16.01
CA MET A 104 11.18 13.20 -15.21
C MET A 104 10.45 13.71 -13.96
N LYS A 105 11.05 14.69 -13.26
CA LYS A 105 10.44 15.33 -12.08
C LYS A 105 9.14 16.04 -12.46
N HIS A 106 9.12 16.79 -13.56
CA HIS A 106 7.93 17.49 -14.01
C HIS A 106 6.80 16.50 -14.34
N SER A 107 7.10 15.46 -15.14
CA SER A 107 6.13 14.40 -15.45
C SER A 107 5.58 13.72 -14.20
N ALA A 108 6.44 13.40 -13.23
CA ALA A 108 6.02 12.82 -11.95
C ALA A 108 5.12 13.77 -11.15
N ILE A 109 5.47 15.05 -11.03
CA ILE A 109 4.65 16.04 -10.30
C ILE A 109 3.29 16.23 -10.97
N THR A 110 3.24 16.26 -12.30
CA THR A 110 1.98 16.36 -13.05
C THR A 110 1.06 15.18 -12.75
N ILE A 111 1.57 13.95 -12.79
CA ILE A 111 0.79 12.75 -12.47
C ILE A 111 0.34 12.76 -11.01
N GLN A 112 1.26 13.08 -10.08
CA GLN A 112 0.97 13.09 -8.65
C GLN A 112 -0.07 14.15 -8.27
N SER A 113 0.04 15.37 -8.81
CA SER A 113 -0.93 16.45 -8.56
C SER A 113 -2.30 16.14 -9.16
N TRP A 114 -2.33 15.58 -10.38
CA TRP A 114 -3.56 15.09 -11.00
C TRP A 114 -4.24 14.01 -10.14
N TRP A 115 -3.48 13.04 -9.65
CA TRP A 115 -4.01 11.96 -8.80
C TRP A 115 -4.56 12.49 -7.47
N ARG A 116 -3.83 13.40 -6.80
CA ARG A 116 -4.34 14.07 -5.58
C ARG A 116 -5.66 14.80 -5.86
N GLY A 117 -5.77 15.48 -7.01
CA GLY A 117 -7.02 16.09 -7.46
C GLY A 117 -8.14 15.07 -7.68
N THR A 118 -7.84 13.92 -8.28
CA THR A 118 -8.81 12.81 -8.48
C THR A 118 -9.30 12.24 -7.15
N LEU A 119 -8.40 12.01 -6.19
CA LEU A 119 -8.79 11.59 -4.83
C LEU A 119 -9.66 12.63 -4.13
N GLY A 120 -9.32 13.92 -4.26
CA GLY A 120 -10.11 15.04 -3.75
C GLY A 120 -11.54 15.06 -4.31
N ARG A 121 -11.69 14.92 -5.63
CA ARG A 121 -13.00 14.84 -6.30
C ARG A 121 -13.81 13.63 -5.83
N ARG A 122 -13.20 12.46 -5.69
CA ARG A 122 -13.86 11.26 -5.13
C ARG A 122 -14.33 11.48 -3.70
N LYS A 123 -13.51 12.09 -2.85
CA LYS A 123 -13.87 12.43 -1.46
C LYS A 123 -15.05 13.41 -1.42
N ALA A 124 -15.06 14.43 -2.28
CA ALA A 124 -16.17 15.38 -2.39
C ALA A 124 -17.46 14.70 -2.89
N ALA A 125 -17.37 13.83 -3.90
CA ALA A 125 -18.50 13.06 -4.40
C ALA A 125 -19.10 12.15 -3.31
N LYS A 126 -18.26 11.46 -2.52
CA LYS A 126 -18.71 10.67 -1.36
C LYS A 126 -19.44 11.51 -0.31
N LYS A 127 -18.93 12.71 0.01
CA LYS A 127 -19.60 13.64 0.94
C LYS A 127 -20.96 14.09 0.40
N LYS A 128 -21.02 14.45 -0.90
CA LYS A 128 -22.27 14.85 -1.56
C LYS A 128 -23.29 13.71 -1.55
N TRP A 129 -22.86 12.49 -1.88
CA TRP A 129 -23.71 11.30 -1.84
C TRP A 129 -24.25 11.02 -0.43
N ALA A 130 -23.39 11.09 0.60
CA ALA A 130 -23.84 10.91 1.98
C ALA A 130 -24.91 11.94 2.40
N ALA A 131 -24.70 13.22 2.06
CA ALA A 131 -25.68 14.28 2.33
C ALA A 131 -27.00 14.09 1.55
N GLU A 132 -26.92 13.60 0.31
CA GLU A 132 -28.10 13.25 -0.49
C GLU A 132 -28.87 12.07 0.14
N THR A 133 -28.20 11.02 0.58
CA THR A 133 -28.83 9.87 1.24
C THR A 133 -29.55 10.28 2.52
N ILE A 134 -28.92 11.13 3.35
CA ILE A 134 -29.56 11.67 4.57
C ILE A 134 -30.80 12.50 4.20
N ARG A 135 -30.71 13.38 3.19
CA ARG A 135 -31.86 14.17 2.73
C ARG A 135 -32.98 13.29 2.19
N ARG A 136 -32.68 12.24 1.42
CA ARG A 136 -33.66 11.26 0.93
C ARG A 136 -34.37 10.56 2.08
N PHE A 137 -33.63 10.17 3.12
CA PHE A 137 -34.23 9.57 4.32
C PHE A 137 -35.19 10.54 5.02
N ILE A 138 -34.77 11.79 5.25
CA ILE A 138 -35.59 12.82 5.90
C ILE A 138 -36.83 13.13 5.05
N LYS A 139 -36.67 13.30 3.73
CA LYS A 139 -37.79 13.51 2.81
C LYS A 139 -38.76 12.34 2.89
N GLY A 140 -38.27 11.11 2.85
CA GLY A 140 -39.14 9.93 2.97
C GLY A 140 -39.86 9.85 4.31
N PHE A 141 -39.23 10.26 5.42
CA PHE A 141 -39.88 10.35 6.73
C PHE A 141 -41.02 11.39 6.76
N ILE A 142 -40.84 12.53 6.10
CA ILE A 142 -41.90 13.54 5.95
C ILE A 142 -43.08 12.95 5.16
N TYR A 143 -42.79 12.20 4.10
CA TYR A 143 -43.78 11.56 3.22
C TYR A 143 -44.25 10.17 3.69
N ARG A 144 -44.03 9.80 4.96
CA ARG A 144 -44.29 8.44 5.47
C ARG A 144 -45.76 7.98 5.43
N ASN A 145 -46.71 8.92 5.42
CA ASN A 145 -48.14 8.63 5.41
C ASN A 145 -48.72 8.56 3.99
N TYR A 146 -47.94 8.92 2.98
CA TYR A 146 -48.35 8.85 1.58
C TYR A 146 -48.18 7.41 1.05
N PRO A 147 -48.89 7.04 -0.01
CA PRO A 147 -48.59 5.80 -0.74
C PRO A 147 -47.14 5.79 -1.21
N ARG A 148 -46.62 4.60 -1.55
CA ARG A 148 -45.24 4.46 -2.00
C ARG A 148 -44.99 5.32 -3.24
N CYS A 149 -44.00 6.20 -3.14
CA CYS A 149 -43.53 7.11 -4.18
C CYS A 149 -42.00 7.19 -4.16
N PRO A 150 -41.35 7.76 -5.20
CA PRO A 150 -39.89 7.89 -5.26
C PRO A 150 -39.28 8.64 -4.06
N GLU A 151 -40.04 9.55 -3.45
CA GLU A 151 -39.60 10.32 -2.28
C GLU A 151 -39.53 9.50 -0.99
N ASN A 152 -40.46 8.56 -0.78
CA ASN A 152 -40.57 7.78 0.45
C ASN A 152 -40.09 6.34 0.35
N GLU A 153 -39.89 5.83 -0.87
CA GLU A 153 -39.46 4.46 -1.15
C GLU A 153 -38.24 4.05 -0.30
N TYR A 154 -37.18 4.88 -0.31
CA TYR A 154 -35.97 4.61 0.45
C TYR A 154 -36.21 4.49 1.96
N PHE A 155 -37.03 5.38 2.52
CA PHE A 155 -37.37 5.37 3.95
C PHE A 155 -38.22 4.15 4.31
N LEU A 156 -39.26 3.85 3.53
CA LEU A 156 -40.14 2.71 3.77
C LEU A 156 -39.38 1.39 3.73
N ASP A 157 -38.48 1.22 2.76
CA ASP A 157 -37.66 0.01 2.64
C ASP A 157 -36.66 -0.10 3.78
N TYR A 158 -36.05 1.02 4.17
CA TYR A 158 -35.18 1.05 5.34
C TYR A 158 -35.92 0.63 6.63
N ILE A 159 -37.13 1.15 6.88
CA ILE A 159 -37.89 0.80 8.08
C ILE A 159 -38.26 -0.68 8.10
N ARG A 160 -38.70 -1.24 6.97
CA ARG A 160 -38.98 -2.68 6.83
C ARG A 160 -37.73 -3.53 7.09
N PHE A 161 -36.63 -3.19 6.44
CA PHE A 161 -35.36 -3.90 6.61
C PHE A 161 -34.85 -3.81 8.06
N SER A 162 -34.84 -2.60 8.62
CA SER A 162 -34.37 -2.34 9.98
C SER A 162 -35.20 -3.11 11.01
N PHE A 163 -36.53 -3.10 10.85
CA PHE A 163 -37.43 -3.87 11.70
C PHE A 163 -37.13 -5.37 11.65
N LEU A 164 -37.04 -5.96 10.45
CA LEU A 164 -36.77 -7.40 10.29
C LEU A 164 -35.38 -7.79 10.84
N MET A 165 -34.36 -6.96 10.64
CA MET A 165 -33.03 -7.20 11.17
C MET A 165 -32.97 -7.07 12.69
N ASN A 166 -33.66 -6.08 13.26
CA ASN A 166 -33.80 -5.93 14.70
C ASN A 166 -34.54 -7.13 15.31
N LEU A 167 -35.65 -7.54 14.68
CA LEU A 167 -36.43 -8.69 15.10
C LEU A 167 -35.58 -9.96 15.09
N LYS A 168 -34.86 -10.24 14.00
CA LYS A 168 -33.97 -11.41 13.89
C LYS A 168 -32.95 -11.49 15.05
N ARG A 169 -32.42 -10.34 15.48
CA ARG A 169 -31.43 -10.28 16.57
C ARG A 169 -32.05 -10.49 17.94
N ASN A 170 -33.33 -10.15 18.10
CA ASN A 170 -34.07 -10.15 19.36
C ASN A 170 -35.25 -11.12 19.34
N LEU A 171 -35.09 -12.26 18.67
CA LEU A 171 -36.10 -13.32 18.69
C LEU A 171 -36.13 -13.98 20.09
N PRO A 172 -37.34 -14.34 20.59
CA PRO A 172 -37.47 -15.13 21.81
C PRO A 172 -36.67 -16.43 21.69
N LYS A 173 -35.96 -16.80 22.76
CA LYS A 173 -35.12 -18.01 22.76
C LYS A 173 -35.87 -19.26 23.19
N THR A 174 -36.95 -19.10 23.95
CA THR A 174 -37.74 -20.20 24.49
C THR A 174 -39.23 -19.90 24.35
N VAL A 175 -40.07 -20.94 24.41
CA VAL A 175 -41.54 -20.81 24.35
C VAL A 175 -42.08 -19.95 25.50
N LEU A 176 -41.40 -19.94 26.64
CA LEU A 176 -41.79 -19.16 27.82
C LEU A 176 -41.35 -17.70 27.75
N ASP A 177 -40.44 -17.37 26.83
CA ASP A 177 -39.96 -16.01 26.62
C ASP A 177 -41.05 -15.19 25.90
N LYS A 178 -41.69 -14.30 26.65
CA LYS A 178 -42.74 -13.40 26.15
C LYS A 178 -42.18 -12.09 25.60
N SER A 179 -40.86 -11.89 25.64
CA SER A 179 -40.23 -10.68 25.14
C SER A 179 -40.49 -10.54 23.63
N TRP A 180 -40.83 -9.33 23.19
CA TRP A 180 -41.01 -9.04 21.78
C TRP A 180 -40.64 -7.58 21.52
N PRO A 181 -39.83 -7.29 20.49
CA PRO A 181 -39.39 -5.93 20.23
C PRO A 181 -40.58 -5.04 19.83
N THR A 182 -40.56 -3.79 20.28
CA THR A 182 -41.56 -2.80 19.91
C THR A 182 -41.45 -2.48 18.42
N PRO A 183 -42.52 -2.68 17.62
CA PRO A 183 -42.47 -2.42 16.19
C PRO A 183 -42.65 -0.93 15.86
N PRO A 184 -42.18 -0.49 14.68
CA PRO A 184 -42.59 0.80 14.12
C PRO A 184 -44.11 0.87 13.95
N PRO A 185 -44.75 2.06 14.14
CA PRO A 185 -46.21 2.19 14.07
C PRO A 185 -46.85 1.66 12.78
N SER A 186 -46.17 1.85 11.65
CA SER A 186 -46.63 1.38 10.33
C SER A 186 -46.53 -0.14 10.13
N LEU A 187 -45.85 -0.85 11.03
CA LEU A 187 -45.59 -2.30 10.94
C LEU A 187 -46.15 -3.07 12.15
N CYS A 188 -47.02 -2.46 12.95
CA CYS A 188 -47.63 -3.11 14.12
C CYS A 188 -48.37 -4.41 13.75
N GLU A 189 -49.18 -4.37 12.69
CA GLU A 189 -49.91 -5.54 12.19
C GLU A 189 -48.96 -6.66 11.76
N ALA A 190 -47.96 -6.34 10.93
CA ALA A 190 -46.95 -7.29 10.49
C ALA A 190 -46.17 -7.90 11.68
N SER A 191 -45.86 -7.09 12.71
CA SER A 191 -45.19 -7.55 13.92
C SER A 191 -46.03 -8.55 14.71
N GLN A 192 -47.35 -8.32 14.83
CA GLN A 192 -48.26 -9.23 15.50
C GLN A 192 -48.36 -10.58 14.76
N LEU A 193 -48.46 -10.55 13.43
CA LEU A 193 -48.46 -11.75 12.60
C LEU A 193 -47.15 -12.55 12.77
N LEU A 194 -46.01 -11.88 12.72
CA LEU A 194 -44.70 -12.52 12.92
C LEU A 194 -44.55 -13.09 14.34
N ARG A 195 -45.11 -12.43 15.35
CA ARG A 195 -45.10 -12.92 16.74
C ARG A 195 -45.88 -14.22 16.88
N GLN A 196 -47.08 -14.27 16.31
CA GLN A 196 -47.92 -15.47 16.31
C GLN A 196 -47.21 -16.62 15.58
N LEU A 197 -46.68 -16.35 14.39
CA LEU A 197 -45.94 -17.32 13.59
C LEU A 197 -44.72 -17.85 14.34
N CYS A 198 -43.95 -16.97 14.99
CA CYS A 198 -42.78 -17.35 15.78
C CYS A 198 -43.17 -18.26 16.95
N MET A 199 -44.21 -17.91 17.72
CA MET A 199 -44.69 -18.72 18.84
C MET A 199 -45.15 -20.11 18.37
N GLN A 200 -45.97 -20.17 17.31
CA GLN A 200 -46.43 -21.44 16.74
C GLN A 200 -45.25 -22.30 16.28
N ASN A 201 -44.29 -21.72 15.57
CA ASN A 201 -43.11 -22.43 15.10
C ASN A 201 -42.24 -22.94 16.26
N MET A 202 -42.08 -22.17 17.34
CA MET A 202 -41.34 -22.60 18.54
C MET A 202 -42.02 -23.76 19.26
N VAL A 203 -43.33 -23.66 19.48
CA VAL A 203 -44.13 -24.72 20.12
C VAL A 203 -44.07 -26.00 19.29
N TRP A 204 -44.31 -25.90 17.97
CA TRP A 204 -44.26 -27.06 17.09
C TRP A 204 -42.87 -27.70 17.08
N SER A 205 -41.82 -26.87 17.00
CA SER A 205 -40.43 -27.33 17.05
C SER A 205 -40.03 -27.96 18.39
N TYR A 206 -40.64 -27.54 19.49
CA TYR A 206 -40.42 -28.12 20.82
C TYR A 206 -41.12 -29.47 20.94
N CYS A 207 -42.42 -29.52 20.65
CA CYS A 207 -43.23 -30.75 20.72
C CYS A 207 -42.69 -31.85 19.79
N LYS A 208 -42.23 -31.49 18.59
CA LYS A 208 -41.67 -32.45 17.63
C LYS A 208 -40.29 -33.00 18.04
N ARG A 209 -39.55 -32.28 18.89
CA ARG A 209 -38.18 -32.64 19.27
C ARG A 209 -38.10 -33.51 20.52
N ILE A 210 -39.12 -33.47 21.38
CA ILE A 210 -39.15 -34.23 22.62
C ILE A 210 -39.35 -35.72 22.34
N SER A 211 -38.52 -36.57 22.96
CA SER A 211 -38.71 -38.01 22.96
C SER A 211 -39.85 -38.43 23.91
N PRO A 212 -40.55 -39.54 23.64
CA PRO A 212 -41.66 -39.99 24.49
C PRO A 212 -41.24 -40.27 25.93
N GLU A 213 -40.04 -40.79 26.16
CA GLU A 213 -39.49 -41.06 27.51
C GLU A 213 -39.27 -39.74 28.26
N TRP A 214 -38.70 -38.74 27.58
CA TRP A 214 -38.47 -37.43 28.18
C TRP A 214 -39.79 -36.69 28.45
N LYS A 215 -40.79 -36.86 27.58
CA LYS A 215 -42.15 -36.35 27.81
C LYS A 215 -42.74 -36.93 29.09
N GLN A 216 -42.71 -38.26 29.24
CA GLN A 216 -43.22 -38.94 30.43
C GLN A 216 -42.50 -38.47 31.70
N GLN A 217 -41.17 -38.33 31.64
CA GLN A 217 -40.36 -37.84 32.75
C GLN A 217 -40.74 -36.41 33.17
N LEU A 218 -41.02 -35.52 32.20
CA LEU A 218 -41.48 -34.16 32.45
C LEU A 218 -42.91 -34.11 33.00
N GLU A 219 -43.83 -34.92 32.48
CA GLU A 219 -45.22 -35.01 32.96
C GLU A 219 -45.26 -35.43 34.43
N GLN A 220 -44.51 -36.47 34.80
CA GLN A 220 -44.36 -36.87 36.21
C GLN A 220 -43.80 -35.73 37.08
N LYS A 221 -42.82 -34.98 36.57
CA LYS A 221 -42.20 -33.85 37.29
C LYS A 221 -43.16 -32.67 37.46
N VAL A 222 -44.03 -32.42 36.49
CA VAL A 222 -45.07 -31.39 36.57
C VAL A 222 -46.09 -31.76 37.65
N ILE A 223 -46.59 -32.99 37.65
CA ILE A 223 -47.53 -33.48 38.69
C ILE A 223 -46.88 -33.37 40.08
N ALA A 224 -45.62 -33.80 40.22
CA ALA A 224 -44.90 -33.66 41.48
C ALA A 224 -44.74 -32.18 41.91
N SER A 225 -44.53 -31.26 40.96
CA SER A 225 -44.49 -29.82 41.22
C SER A 225 -45.82 -29.30 41.72
N GLU A 226 -46.93 -29.66 41.08
CA GLU A 226 -48.28 -29.23 41.51
C GLU A 226 -48.61 -29.70 42.93
N ILE A 227 -48.15 -30.90 43.31
CA ILE A 227 -48.39 -31.46 44.64
C ILE A 227 -47.50 -30.77 45.69
N PHE A 228 -46.18 -30.66 45.46
CA PHE A 228 -45.20 -30.37 46.50
C PHE A 228 -44.56 -28.98 46.45
N LYS A 229 -44.59 -28.29 45.31
CA LYS A 229 -44.00 -26.96 45.18
C LYS A 229 -44.64 -26.01 46.18
N ASP A 230 -43.81 -25.24 46.89
CA ASP A 230 -44.20 -24.28 47.92
C ASP A 230 -44.90 -24.88 49.16
N LYS A 231 -45.10 -26.22 49.21
CA LYS A 231 -45.69 -26.94 50.35
C LYS A 231 -44.68 -27.81 51.11
N LYS A 232 -43.51 -28.09 50.51
CA LYS A 232 -42.47 -28.92 51.12
C LYS A 232 -41.07 -28.37 50.86
N ASP A 233 -40.33 -28.08 51.93
CA ASP A 233 -39.02 -27.40 51.89
C ASP A 233 -37.92 -28.17 51.14
N ASN A 234 -38.00 -29.51 51.12
CA ASN A 234 -37.00 -30.34 50.43
C ASN A 234 -37.31 -30.55 48.94
N TYR A 235 -38.49 -30.13 48.46
CA TYR A 235 -38.90 -30.33 47.07
C TYR A 235 -37.93 -29.71 46.05
N PRO A 236 -37.40 -28.47 46.22
CA PRO A 236 -36.44 -27.89 45.28
C PRO A 236 -35.19 -28.75 45.05
N GLN A 237 -34.73 -29.46 46.08
CA GLN A 237 -33.57 -30.36 45.99
C GLN A 237 -33.89 -31.63 45.17
N SER A 238 -35.16 -32.02 45.09
CA SER A 238 -35.61 -33.19 44.32
C SER A 238 -35.76 -32.90 42.81
N VAL A 239 -35.96 -31.64 42.42
CA VAL A 239 -36.21 -31.23 41.02
C VAL A 239 -35.15 -31.75 40.04
N PRO A 240 -33.83 -31.55 40.26
CA PRO A 240 -32.81 -32.00 39.31
C PRO A 240 -32.62 -33.53 39.25
N ARG A 241 -33.13 -34.29 40.21
CA ARG A 241 -32.98 -35.77 40.26
C ARG A 241 -34.10 -36.44 39.46
N LEU A 242 -33.75 -37.17 38.40
CA LEU A 242 -34.75 -37.84 37.55
C LEU A 242 -35.52 -38.94 38.30
N PHE A 243 -36.75 -39.19 37.86
CA PHE A 243 -37.48 -40.39 38.27
C PHE A 243 -36.93 -41.60 37.51
N ILE A 244 -37.06 -42.76 38.12
CA ILE A 244 -36.62 -44.03 37.53
C ILE A 244 -37.77 -45.02 37.65
N ASN A 245 -37.83 -45.98 36.74
CA ASN A 245 -38.94 -46.92 36.65
C ASN A 245 -39.03 -47.82 37.90
N THR A 246 -37.89 -48.30 38.39
CA THR A 246 -37.80 -49.18 39.56
C THR A 246 -36.68 -48.71 40.48
N ARG A 247 -36.97 -48.61 41.78
CA ARG A 247 -35.98 -48.27 42.82
C ARG A 247 -35.32 -49.49 43.44
N LEU A 248 -35.91 -50.67 43.24
CA LEU A 248 -35.42 -51.98 43.68
C LEU A 248 -34.52 -52.60 42.60
N GLY A 249 -33.45 -53.25 43.02
CA GLY A 249 -32.61 -54.06 42.14
C GLY A 249 -33.31 -55.38 41.76
N ASN A 250 -32.98 -55.96 40.60
CA ASN A 250 -33.58 -57.22 40.14
C ASN A 250 -33.38 -58.40 41.12
N GLU A 251 -32.31 -58.36 41.92
CA GLU A 251 -32.01 -59.40 42.92
C GLU A 251 -32.72 -59.18 44.27
N GLU A 252 -33.31 -58.00 44.48
CA GLU A 252 -34.03 -57.66 45.71
C GLU A 252 -35.51 -58.09 45.65
N ILE A 253 -35.99 -58.47 44.45
CA ILE A 253 -37.37 -58.88 44.23
C ILE A 253 -37.51 -60.38 44.50
N ASN A 254 -38.19 -60.72 45.59
CA ASN A 254 -38.45 -62.12 45.96
C ASN A 254 -39.33 -62.81 44.89
N ALA A 255 -38.78 -63.85 44.26
CA ALA A 255 -39.45 -64.61 43.19
C ALA A 255 -40.83 -65.18 43.59
N LYS A 256 -41.05 -65.49 44.89
CA LYS A 256 -42.36 -65.97 45.39
C LYS A 256 -43.43 -64.89 45.36
N VAL A 257 -43.04 -63.61 45.50
CA VAL A 257 -43.96 -62.47 45.44
C VAL A 257 -44.34 -62.16 44.00
N LEU A 258 -43.41 -62.30 43.05
CA LEU A 258 -43.70 -62.15 41.61
C LEU A 258 -44.74 -63.18 41.14
N GLN A 259 -44.58 -64.44 41.54
CA GLN A 259 -45.56 -65.49 41.23
C GLN A 259 -46.94 -65.24 41.86
N ALA A 260 -47.01 -64.62 43.03
CA ALA A 260 -48.30 -64.28 43.66
C ALA A 260 -49.02 -63.13 42.90
N LEU A 261 -48.28 -62.12 42.46
CA LEU A 261 -48.82 -60.96 41.73
C LEU A 261 -49.26 -61.32 40.29
N GLU A 262 -48.53 -62.20 39.60
CA GLU A 262 -48.93 -62.70 38.26
C GLU A 262 -50.26 -63.48 38.31
N ASN A 263 -50.51 -64.21 39.40
CA ASN A 263 -51.74 -64.97 39.59
C ASN A 263 -52.96 -64.08 39.95
N GLU A 264 -52.74 -62.88 40.51
CA GLU A 264 -53.82 -61.91 40.78
C GLU A 264 -54.22 -61.11 39.54
N ALA A 265 -53.32 -60.87 38.58
CA ALA A 265 -53.61 -60.12 37.35
C ALA A 265 -54.42 -60.92 36.30
N ILE A 266 -54.67 -62.21 36.52
CA ILE A 266 -55.40 -63.12 35.60
C ILE A 266 -56.87 -63.34 36.06
N LYS A 267 -57.40 -62.53 36.97
CA LYS A 267 -58.83 -62.49 37.34
C LYS A 267 -59.47 -61.15 36.98
#